data_AF-A0A847RCK5-F1
#
_entry.id   AF-A0A847RCK5-F1
#
_cell.length_a   1.000
_cell.length_b   1.000
_cell.length_c   1.000
_cell.angle_alpha   90.00
_cell.angle_beta   90.00
_cell.angle_gamma   90.00
#
_symmetry.space_group_name_H-M   'P 1'
#
loop_
_entity.id
_entity.type
_entity.pdbx_description
1 polymer ?
#
loop_
_entity_poly.entity_id
_entity_poly.type
_entity_poly.pdbx_seq_one_letter_code
_entity_poly.pdbx_strand_id
1 'polypeptide(L)'
;MTKSLQVAFRGVLLGSLTLLAADTYAQLKVGNQPTKINKSSVLELESDRQGLLLPRLTSFTAIDALTPPDGMIVYLESTDVTQRGLYIRRNGAWEKMANDKDATANWKLTGNDAVAGNFIGTNAGSVPLVLKGQGVEGLIIDNGYAFLKKLDVVTAGVDVLLVDPTSGKVSSRKISETAFTSAINSINGLTGPNQTLSTAGGTDYAFNSTGNDHKLTIATQDGTKTVGLLSKADWDRLDKAAKALVIGTFNPTSTGSGLSISPDALGTPYLSLHAADETNPGALTATAQNIGGNKTFKGSITVENGGTISSGLTVNGTSSLKDDAVIGKSLQVGTTTELKGKVTLGSVATGTDANTDVLMLGTGGEVIKKTLPTAAFRTFANGTDGPDVHYAEDAAANTLTLHVPSASLVADRGLVTNIGQTFKGAKKFNDDMAVRTKVIVGDTTATANSTLQVAGSMSLNITNQNASYVMTDNDNTILMNCTSGNLTVTLLPAGPRKGRIVTIKKIGGTLTNSLQILTASAAEHIEDGTDYFIYNDWTFVTLQSDGANWFIIRK
;
A
#
# COMPACT_ATOMS: atom_id res chain seq x y z
N MET A 1 33.41 -24.67 -40.58
CA MET A 1 32.26 -25.60 -40.56
C MET A 1 31.66 -25.57 -39.16
N THR A 2 30.40 -25.20 -38.90
CA THR A 2 29.06 -25.59 -39.44
C THR A 2 28.51 -26.91 -38.89
N LYS A 3 27.60 -26.83 -37.91
CA LYS A 3 26.57 -27.83 -37.55
C LYS A 3 27.00 -29.31 -37.42
N SER A 4 28.19 -29.58 -36.90
CA SER A 4 28.65 -30.92 -36.50
C SER A 4 29.42 -30.84 -35.16
N LEU A 5 29.10 -31.59 -34.10
CA LEU A 5 27.99 -32.55 -33.91
C LEU A 5 27.65 -32.66 -32.39
N GLN A 6 26.39 -32.89 -32.03
CA GLN A 6 25.82 -32.54 -30.70
C GLN A 6 25.96 -33.62 -29.59
N VAL A 7 27.10 -34.33 -29.48
CA VAL A 7 27.14 -35.62 -28.73
C VAL A 7 27.78 -35.58 -27.32
N ALA A 8 28.75 -34.69 -27.04
CA ALA A 8 29.57 -34.79 -25.81
C ALA A 8 28.99 -34.10 -24.54
N PHE A 9 27.78 -33.54 -24.59
CA PHE A 9 27.22 -32.64 -23.57
C PHE A 9 26.64 -33.35 -22.32
N ARG A 10 27.40 -34.22 -21.64
CA ARG A 10 26.92 -34.96 -20.44
C ARG A 10 27.93 -35.16 -19.28
N GLY A 11 29.11 -34.54 -19.33
CA GLY A 11 30.19 -34.79 -18.35
C GLY A 11 30.16 -33.96 -17.04
N VAL A 12 29.21 -33.04 -16.85
CA VAL A 12 29.24 -32.06 -15.73
C VAL A 12 28.03 -32.19 -14.81
N LEU A 13 28.19 -32.81 -13.64
CA LEU A 13 27.48 -32.46 -12.39
C LEU A 13 28.05 -33.22 -11.14
N LEU A 14 28.13 -32.53 -9.99
CA LEU A 14 28.43 -33.03 -8.61
C LEU A 14 29.84 -33.65 -8.39
N GLY A 15 30.65 -33.34 -7.36
CA GLY A 15 30.53 -32.47 -6.18
C GLY A 15 29.89 -33.16 -4.94
N SER A 16 30.21 -32.97 -3.66
CA SER A 16 31.25 -32.26 -2.84
C SER A 16 30.60 -31.92 -1.47
N LEU A 17 31.36 -31.87 -0.36
CA LEU A 17 31.05 -31.23 0.98
C LEU A 17 30.57 -32.13 2.18
N THR A 18 30.41 -31.55 3.40
CA THR A 18 30.85 -32.04 4.77
C THR A 18 29.82 -31.76 5.91
N LEU A 19 29.85 -32.19 7.21
CA LEU A 19 30.58 -33.14 8.14
C LEU A 19 30.00 -33.01 9.60
N LEU A 20 30.15 -33.96 10.56
CA LEU A 20 30.35 -33.83 12.06
C LEU A 20 30.06 -35.14 12.91
N ALA A 21 30.17 -35.13 14.27
CA ALA A 21 30.14 -36.30 15.20
C ALA A 21 29.69 -36.01 16.69
N ALA A 22 29.56 -37.06 17.56
CA ALA A 22 29.28 -37.04 19.04
C ALA A 22 29.70 -38.37 19.78
N ASP A 23 29.67 -38.45 21.13
CA ASP A 23 30.38 -39.47 21.98
C ASP A 23 29.56 -40.63 22.65
N THR A 24 30.19 -41.81 22.93
CA THR A 24 29.70 -42.94 23.80
C THR A 24 30.82 -43.87 24.35
N TYR A 25 30.51 -44.80 25.28
CA TYR A 25 31.43 -45.81 25.88
C TYR A 25 31.91 -46.91 24.90
N ALA A 26 33.11 -47.46 25.11
CA ALA A 26 33.76 -48.40 24.18
C ALA A 26 33.89 -49.86 24.67
N GLN A 27 33.33 -50.82 23.91
CA GLN A 27 33.92 -52.15 23.74
C GLN A 27 34.95 -52.09 22.59
N LEU A 28 35.96 -52.97 22.58
CA LEU A 28 36.97 -52.97 21.52
C LEU A 28 36.72 -54.10 20.50
N LYS A 29 36.29 -53.72 19.29
CA LYS A 29 36.32 -54.57 18.10
C LYS A 29 37.35 -54.02 17.11
N VAL A 30 38.25 -54.87 16.63
CA VAL A 30 39.24 -54.52 15.60
C VAL A 30 38.99 -55.43 14.41
N GLY A 31 38.45 -54.88 13.33
CA GLY A 31 38.02 -55.67 12.20
C GLY A 31 37.15 -54.94 11.19
N ASN A 32 36.57 -55.70 10.27
CA ASN A 32 35.85 -55.19 9.10
C ASN A 32 34.50 -54.50 9.45
N GLN A 33 33.84 -54.84 10.55
CA GLN A 33 32.58 -54.20 10.99
C GLN A 33 32.69 -53.55 12.38
N PRO A 34 33.54 -52.53 12.60
CA PRO A 34 33.91 -52.04 13.93
C PRO A 34 32.73 -51.47 14.75
N THR A 35 31.65 -51.01 14.10
CA THR A 35 30.44 -50.50 14.75
C THR A 35 29.47 -51.60 15.22
N LYS A 36 29.76 -52.88 14.95
CA LYS A 36 28.85 -54.00 15.20
C LYS A 36 29.53 -55.10 16.02
N ILE A 37 29.57 -54.88 17.33
CA ILE A 37 30.31 -55.70 18.30
C ILE A 37 29.43 -56.82 18.86
N ASN A 38 29.95 -58.03 18.94
CA ASN A 38 29.30 -59.16 19.58
C ASN A 38 29.23 -58.94 21.11
N LYS A 39 28.02 -58.94 21.65
CA LYS A 39 27.74 -58.69 23.08
C LYS A 39 28.36 -59.75 24.02
N SER A 40 28.71 -60.93 23.50
CA SER A 40 29.37 -62.00 24.26
C SER A 40 30.90 -61.89 24.31
N SER A 41 31.50 -60.86 23.70
CA SER A 41 32.96 -60.65 23.67
C SER A 41 33.37 -59.28 24.23
N VAL A 42 34.41 -59.27 25.07
CA VAL A 42 35.07 -58.03 25.56
C VAL A 42 36.04 -57.46 24.52
N LEU A 43 36.70 -58.35 23.77
CA LEU A 43 37.56 -58.05 22.62
C LEU A 43 37.12 -58.93 21.45
N GLU A 44 36.90 -58.33 20.29
CA GLU A 44 36.54 -59.06 19.06
C GLU A 44 37.49 -58.71 17.91
N LEU A 45 38.01 -59.74 17.24
CA LEU A 45 38.91 -59.60 16.09
C LEU A 45 38.26 -60.24 14.87
N GLU A 46 38.00 -59.44 13.83
CA GLU A 46 37.23 -59.87 12.64
C GLU A 46 37.92 -59.41 11.35
N SER A 47 38.65 -60.29 10.68
CA SER A 47 39.18 -60.01 9.35
C SER A 47 39.19 -61.25 8.47
N ASP A 48 39.02 -61.01 7.18
CA ASP A 48 39.15 -61.93 6.07
C ASP A 48 40.62 -62.11 5.61
N ARG A 49 41.52 -61.21 6.04
CA ARG A 49 42.92 -61.12 5.57
C ARG A 49 43.96 -60.96 6.67
N GLN A 50 43.54 -60.81 7.93
CA GLN A 50 44.41 -60.65 9.09
C GLN A 50 43.95 -61.56 10.24
N GLY A 51 44.84 -61.84 11.19
CA GLY A 51 44.53 -62.65 12.37
C GLY A 51 45.31 -62.19 13.59
N LEU A 52 44.99 -62.77 14.75
CA LEU A 52 45.72 -62.51 15.99
C LEU A 52 47.13 -63.11 15.92
N LEU A 53 48.14 -62.27 15.72
CA LEU A 53 49.54 -62.68 15.91
C LEU A 53 49.84 -62.71 17.41
N LEU A 54 49.94 -63.91 17.97
CA LEU A 54 50.31 -64.13 19.36
C LEU A 54 51.79 -63.81 19.62
N PRO A 55 52.19 -63.53 20.89
CA PRO A 55 53.58 -63.45 21.28
C PRO A 55 54.34 -64.72 20.86
N ARG A 56 55.44 -64.54 20.11
CA ARG A 56 56.30 -65.63 19.66
C ARG A 56 57.48 -65.76 20.62
N LEU A 57 57.50 -66.85 21.38
CA LEU A 57 58.55 -67.14 22.37
C LEU A 57 59.54 -68.14 21.78
N THR A 58 60.84 -67.97 22.05
CA THR A 58 61.86 -68.97 21.71
C THR A 58 62.03 -70.05 22.79
N SER A 59 61.72 -69.71 24.04
CA SER A 59 61.52 -70.66 25.15
C SER A 59 60.53 -70.08 26.16
N PHE A 60 59.96 -70.93 27.02
CA PHE A 60 59.05 -70.49 28.08
C PHE A 60 59.76 -69.90 29.32
N THR A 61 61.08 -70.11 29.46
CA THR A 61 61.83 -69.79 30.69
C THR A 61 61.67 -68.34 31.16
N ALA A 62 61.63 -67.38 30.22
CA ALA A 62 61.47 -65.96 30.54
C ALA A 62 60.03 -65.57 30.93
N ILE A 63 59.01 -66.29 30.43
CA ILE A 63 57.61 -65.99 30.76
C ILE A 63 57.14 -66.73 32.01
N ASP A 64 57.59 -67.97 32.25
CA ASP A 64 57.26 -68.72 33.46
C ASP A 64 57.82 -68.04 34.73
N ALA A 65 58.94 -67.33 34.61
CA ALA A 65 59.49 -66.47 35.66
C ALA A 65 58.59 -65.28 36.06
N LEU A 66 57.58 -64.96 35.26
CA LEU A 66 56.56 -63.92 35.54
C LEU A 66 55.25 -64.51 36.11
N THR A 67 55.23 -65.81 36.46
CA THR A 67 54.04 -66.53 36.96
C THR A 67 52.78 -66.36 36.07
N PRO A 68 52.82 -66.84 34.82
CA PRO A 68 51.76 -66.61 33.85
C PRO A 68 50.50 -67.41 34.22
N PRO A 69 49.30 -66.80 34.23
CA PRO A 69 48.05 -67.51 34.51
C PRO A 69 47.71 -68.52 33.43
N ASP A 70 47.04 -69.61 33.84
CA ASP A 70 46.44 -70.57 32.92
C ASP A 70 45.37 -69.89 32.03
N GLY A 71 45.17 -70.43 30.82
CA GLY A 71 44.40 -69.80 29.74
C GLY A 71 45.21 -68.84 28.86
N MET A 72 46.42 -68.45 29.25
CA MET A 72 47.34 -67.68 28.39
C MET A 72 47.72 -68.50 27.14
N ILE A 73 47.72 -67.87 25.97
CA ILE A 73 48.03 -68.52 24.68
C ILE A 73 49.25 -67.83 24.05
N VAL A 74 50.21 -68.62 23.58
CA VAL A 74 51.44 -68.17 22.92
C VAL A 74 51.77 -69.07 21.73
N TYR A 75 52.65 -68.60 20.85
CA TYR A 75 53.26 -69.46 19.84
C TYR A 75 54.72 -69.71 20.22
N LEU A 76 55.09 -70.97 20.44
CA LEU A 76 56.49 -71.33 20.69
C LEU A 76 57.20 -71.49 19.34
N GLU A 77 58.08 -70.54 19.01
CA GLU A 77 59.02 -70.64 17.88
C GLU A 77 60.34 -71.26 18.37
N SER A 78 60.25 -72.50 18.87
CA SER A 78 61.43 -73.29 19.21
C SER A 78 62.22 -73.65 17.94
N THR A 79 63.54 -73.73 18.06
CA THR A 79 64.41 -74.32 17.03
C THR A 79 64.17 -75.82 16.86
N ASP A 80 63.61 -76.50 17.87
CA ASP A 80 63.03 -77.83 17.73
C ASP A 80 61.64 -77.72 17.07
N VAL A 81 61.58 -78.09 15.79
CA VAL A 81 60.35 -78.09 14.98
C VAL A 81 59.27 -79.05 15.49
N THR A 82 59.60 -80.03 16.34
CA THR A 82 58.61 -80.91 16.98
C THR A 82 57.90 -80.22 18.14
N GLN A 83 58.59 -79.32 18.84
CA GLN A 83 58.02 -78.46 19.89
C GLN A 83 57.48 -77.14 19.34
N ARG A 84 57.85 -76.71 18.12
CA ARG A 84 57.23 -75.53 17.51
C ARG A 84 55.72 -75.70 17.34
N GLY A 85 54.94 -74.68 17.72
CA GLY A 85 53.49 -74.68 17.55
C GLY A 85 52.72 -73.72 18.46
N LEU A 86 51.39 -73.85 18.45
CA LEU A 86 50.47 -73.14 19.33
C LEU A 86 50.40 -73.84 20.70
N TYR A 87 50.59 -73.08 21.77
CA TYR A 87 50.53 -73.57 23.15
C TYR A 87 49.54 -72.77 23.98
N ILE A 88 48.86 -73.47 24.89
CA ILE A 88 48.01 -72.88 25.92
C ILE A 88 48.55 -73.24 27.31
N ARG A 89 48.51 -72.28 28.23
CA ARG A 89 48.90 -72.46 29.63
C ARG A 89 47.80 -73.19 30.39
N ARG A 90 48.12 -74.28 31.07
CA ARG A 90 47.13 -75.09 31.80
C ARG A 90 47.75 -75.91 32.93
N ASN A 91 47.10 -75.91 34.09
CA ASN A 91 47.44 -76.71 35.27
C ASN A 91 48.92 -76.61 35.69
N GLY A 92 49.54 -75.44 35.53
CA GLY A 92 50.96 -75.25 35.85
C GLY A 92 51.94 -75.59 34.72
N ALA A 93 51.49 -76.13 33.58
CA ALA A 93 52.31 -76.46 32.40
C ALA A 93 51.90 -75.68 31.12
N TRP A 94 52.68 -75.84 30.05
CA TRP A 94 52.32 -75.41 28.69
C TRP A 94 51.93 -76.64 27.85
N GLU A 95 50.66 -76.76 27.46
CA GLU A 95 50.16 -77.85 26.62
C GLU A 95 50.19 -77.47 25.13
N LYS A 96 50.66 -78.40 24.27
CA LYS A 96 50.68 -78.21 22.81
C LYS A 96 49.32 -78.57 22.21
N MET A 97 48.80 -77.73 21.32
CA MET A 97 47.64 -78.07 20.50
C MET A 97 48.06 -79.05 19.38
N ALA A 98 47.37 -80.20 19.30
CA ALA A 98 47.67 -81.27 18.34
C ALA A 98 47.38 -80.90 16.88
N ASN A 99 47.91 -81.67 15.93
CA ASN A 99 47.65 -81.53 14.48
C ASN A 99 47.23 -82.87 13.86
N ASP A 100 46.81 -82.87 12.59
CA ASP A 100 46.28 -84.03 11.85
C ASP A 100 47.14 -85.30 11.96
N LYS A 101 48.45 -85.17 12.12
CA LYS A 101 49.37 -86.31 12.29
C LYS A 101 49.05 -87.14 13.54
N ASP A 102 48.64 -86.49 14.62
CA ASP A 102 48.40 -87.09 15.93
C ASP A 102 47.07 -87.87 15.98
N ALA A 103 46.16 -87.63 15.03
CA ALA A 103 44.84 -88.29 14.94
C ALA A 103 44.87 -89.76 14.45
N THR A 104 46.05 -90.28 14.07
CA THR A 104 46.20 -91.54 13.30
C THR A 104 46.38 -92.82 14.13
N ALA A 105 46.26 -92.75 15.47
CA ALA A 105 46.58 -93.84 16.40
C ALA A 105 45.37 -94.75 16.81
N ASN A 106 44.49 -95.09 15.86
CA ASN A 106 43.20 -95.80 16.09
C ASN A 106 43.04 -97.07 15.23
N TRP A 107 42.08 -97.98 15.55
CA TRP A 107 41.45 -98.98 14.63
C TRP A 107 41.77 -98.88 13.11
N LYS A 108 42.77 -99.63 12.60
CA LYS A 108 43.02 -99.79 11.15
C LYS A 108 42.23 -100.93 10.50
N LEU A 109 42.02 -100.78 9.19
CA LEU A 109 41.24 -101.67 8.35
C LEU A 109 42.00 -102.88 7.79
N THR A 110 43.24 -103.13 8.22
CA THR A 110 43.98 -104.40 8.07
C THR A 110 43.94 -105.24 9.37
N GLY A 111 43.20 -104.76 10.37
CA GLY A 111 43.67 -104.73 11.75
C GLY A 111 44.63 -103.55 11.91
N ASN A 112 44.79 -103.02 13.12
CA ASN A 112 46.12 -102.55 13.51
C ASN A 112 46.95 -103.75 13.97
N ASP A 113 48.21 -103.49 14.29
CA ASP A 113 48.74 -103.99 15.56
C ASP A 113 47.90 -103.39 16.72
N ALA A 114 46.97 -104.22 17.20
CA ALA A 114 45.68 -103.93 17.82
C ALA A 114 45.63 -103.05 19.10
N VAL A 115 45.78 -101.72 19.01
CA VAL A 115 45.49 -100.76 20.12
C VAL A 115 44.71 -99.54 19.60
N ALA A 116 43.55 -99.13 20.14
CA ALA A 116 42.52 -99.83 20.93
C ALA A 116 41.13 -99.71 20.22
N GLY A 117 40.13 -100.59 20.41
CA GLY A 117 40.00 -101.66 21.41
C GLY A 117 39.64 -103.05 20.85
N ASN A 118 39.77 -104.05 21.73
CA ASN A 118 40.27 -105.38 21.37
C ASN A 118 39.23 -106.34 20.75
N PHE A 119 39.36 -106.63 19.45
CA PHE A 119 38.76 -107.80 18.80
C PHE A 119 39.81 -108.72 18.16
N ILE A 120 39.43 -109.98 17.90
CA ILE A 120 40.28 -110.99 17.26
C ILE A 120 39.73 -111.28 15.86
N GLY A 121 40.53 -111.03 14.82
CA GLY A 121 40.16 -111.26 13.43
C GLY A 121 41.24 -110.78 12.45
N THR A 122 41.04 -111.10 11.17
CA THR A 122 41.80 -110.60 10.02
C THR A 122 40.95 -109.58 9.28
N ASN A 123 41.55 -108.50 8.75
CA ASN A 123 40.81 -107.53 7.94
C ASN A 123 41.40 -107.35 6.52
N ALA A 124 42.40 -108.14 6.11
CA ALA A 124 42.92 -108.12 4.75
C ALA A 124 43.30 -109.53 4.27
N GLY A 125 42.99 -109.80 2.99
CA GLY A 125 43.02 -111.14 2.41
C GLY A 125 41.74 -111.94 2.72
N SER A 126 41.30 -112.77 1.77
CA SER A 126 40.11 -113.63 1.88
C SER A 126 40.38 -114.87 2.75
N VAL A 127 40.95 -114.66 3.93
CA VAL A 127 41.34 -115.68 4.90
C VAL A 127 40.48 -115.48 6.15
N PRO A 128 39.36 -116.21 6.29
CA PRO A 128 38.45 -116.01 7.42
C PRO A 128 39.00 -116.59 8.73
N LEU A 129 38.36 -116.23 9.85
CA LEU A 129 38.65 -116.81 11.16
C LEU A 129 38.04 -118.21 11.24
N VAL A 130 38.83 -119.23 10.91
CA VAL A 130 38.40 -120.63 10.87
C VAL A 130 38.74 -121.38 12.16
N LEU A 131 37.72 -121.91 12.84
CA LEU A 131 37.85 -122.81 13.99
C LEU A 131 37.58 -124.26 13.55
N LYS A 132 38.61 -125.11 13.63
CA LYS A 132 38.56 -126.53 13.19
C LYS A 132 38.66 -127.49 14.37
N GLY A 133 37.97 -128.64 14.27
CA GLY A 133 38.11 -129.79 15.16
C GLY A 133 38.53 -131.03 14.37
N GLN A 134 39.58 -131.74 14.80
CA GLN A 134 40.19 -132.85 14.05
C GLN A 134 40.49 -132.50 12.57
N GLY A 135 40.89 -131.26 12.30
CA GLY A 135 41.15 -130.72 10.95
C GLY A 135 39.90 -130.34 10.14
N VAL A 136 38.70 -130.76 10.55
CA VAL A 136 37.43 -130.41 9.89
C VAL A 136 36.94 -129.04 10.38
N GLU A 137 36.49 -128.20 9.46
CA GLU A 137 35.93 -126.88 9.77
C GLU A 137 34.61 -127.05 10.54
N GLY A 138 34.54 -126.48 11.75
CA GLY A 138 33.37 -126.53 12.61
C GLY A 138 32.59 -125.21 12.56
N LEU A 139 33.28 -124.13 12.92
CA LEU A 139 32.78 -122.76 12.87
C LEU A 139 33.76 -121.89 12.07
N ILE A 140 33.25 -121.10 11.14
CA ILE A 140 34.01 -120.06 10.46
C ILE A 140 33.33 -118.72 10.75
N ILE A 141 34.11 -117.70 11.12
CA ILE A 141 33.67 -116.31 10.99
C ILE A 141 34.32 -115.75 9.72
N ASP A 142 33.53 -115.70 8.65
CA ASP A 142 33.90 -115.14 7.35
C ASP A 142 32.96 -113.97 7.05
N ASN A 143 33.52 -112.82 6.63
CA ASN A 143 32.78 -111.58 6.37
C ASN A 143 31.77 -111.21 7.49
N GLY A 144 32.11 -111.49 8.75
CA GLY A 144 31.25 -111.24 9.92
C GLY A 144 30.17 -112.31 10.22
N TYR A 145 29.98 -113.32 9.35
CA TYR A 145 28.98 -114.37 9.51
C TYR A 145 29.56 -115.63 10.16
N ALA A 146 28.87 -116.15 11.17
CA ALA A 146 29.19 -117.41 11.85
C ALA A 146 28.62 -118.62 11.08
N PHE A 147 29.44 -119.24 10.23
CA PHE A 147 29.08 -120.44 9.47
C PHE A 147 29.40 -121.72 10.25
N LEU A 148 28.35 -122.44 10.69
CA LEU A 148 28.47 -123.81 11.20
C LEU A 148 28.60 -124.78 10.01
N LYS A 149 29.84 -125.22 9.72
CA LYS A 149 30.18 -126.01 8.53
C LYS A 149 29.81 -127.50 8.63
N LYS A 150 29.63 -128.02 9.84
CA LYS A 150 28.97 -129.31 10.10
C LYS A 150 27.87 -129.13 11.14
N LEU A 151 26.62 -129.25 10.69
CA LEU A 151 25.43 -129.35 11.52
C LEU A 151 24.57 -130.45 10.90
N ASP A 152 24.26 -131.51 11.66
CA ASP A 152 23.59 -132.70 11.15
C ASP A 152 22.07 -132.60 11.37
N VAL A 153 21.32 -132.46 10.27
CA VAL A 153 19.86 -132.22 10.28
C VAL A 153 19.22 -132.98 9.11
N VAL A 154 18.39 -133.98 9.41
CA VAL A 154 18.02 -135.02 8.43
C VAL A 154 16.54 -134.96 8.03
N THR A 155 16.32 -134.60 6.76
CA THR A 155 15.13 -134.79 5.90
C THR A 155 13.82 -134.00 6.14
N ALA A 156 13.38 -133.39 5.02
CA ALA A 156 11.99 -133.09 4.64
C ALA A 156 11.14 -132.26 5.63
N GLY A 157 11.35 -130.95 5.62
CA GLY A 157 10.45 -129.95 6.21
C GLY A 157 11.12 -128.58 6.29
N VAL A 158 10.33 -127.53 6.61
CA VAL A 158 10.91 -126.25 7.05
C VAL A 158 11.17 -126.36 8.55
N ASP A 159 12.36 -126.81 8.90
CA ASP A 159 12.86 -126.85 10.27
C ASP A 159 13.40 -125.47 10.66
N VAL A 160 12.64 -124.73 11.48
CA VAL A 160 13.02 -123.41 11.96
C VAL A 160 13.94 -123.55 13.17
N LEU A 161 15.12 -122.94 13.11
CA LEU A 161 16.01 -122.76 14.27
C LEU A 161 15.52 -121.59 15.13
N LEU A 162 14.91 -121.88 16.28
CA LEU A 162 14.61 -120.89 17.30
C LEU A 162 15.82 -120.71 18.21
N VAL A 163 16.37 -119.50 18.22
CA VAL A 163 17.35 -119.03 19.21
C VAL A 163 16.58 -118.42 20.39
N ASP A 164 16.80 -118.91 21.61
CA ASP A 164 16.37 -118.22 22.83
C ASP A 164 17.20 -116.94 22.98
N PRO A 165 16.57 -115.74 22.92
CA PRO A 165 17.29 -114.47 22.95
C PRO A 165 17.90 -114.15 24.33
N THR A 166 17.55 -114.90 25.39
CA THR A 166 18.04 -114.70 26.76
C THR A 166 19.15 -115.68 27.12
N SER A 167 19.04 -116.96 26.68
CA SER A 167 20.03 -118.00 27.01
C SER A 167 20.96 -118.38 25.85
N GLY A 168 20.72 -117.89 24.64
CA GLY A 168 21.50 -118.24 23.43
C GLY A 168 21.32 -119.67 22.96
N LYS A 169 20.45 -120.48 23.61
CA LYS A 169 20.20 -121.87 23.23
C LYS A 169 19.41 -121.95 21.92
N VAL A 170 19.77 -122.93 21.11
CA VAL A 170 19.22 -123.14 19.77
C VAL A 170 18.38 -124.43 19.77
N SER A 171 17.18 -124.39 19.18
CA SER A 171 16.26 -125.54 19.10
C SER A 171 15.44 -125.54 17.81
N SER A 172 15.16 -126.71 17.23
CA SER A 172 14.44 -126.85 15.96
C SER A 172 12.94 -127.14 16.14
N ARG A 173 12.09 -126.56 15.29
CA ARG A 173 10.64 -126.87 15.18
C ARG A 173 10.13 -126.73 13.74
N LYS A 174 9.19 -127.60 13.32
CA LYS A 174 8.43 -127.43 12.07
C LYS A 174 7.19 -126.56 12.29
N ILE A 175 6.88 -125.67 11.35
CA ILE A 175 5.72 -124.76 11.36
C ILE A 175 5.09 -124.72 9.96
N SER A 176 3.77 -124.57 9.86
CA SER A 176 3.04 -124.52 8.57
C SER A 176 2.93 -123.11 8.00
N GLU A 177 3.05 -123.01 6.67
CA GLU A 177 3.21 -121.78 5.88
C GLU A 177 2.06 -120.76 6.01
N THR A 178 0.82 -121.22 6.20
CA THR A 178 -0.39 -120.38 6.28
C THR A 178 -0.50 -119.49 7.53
N ALA A 179 0.39 -119.62 8.51
CA ALA A 179 0.24 -118.96 9.81
C ALA A 179 0.60 -117.46 9.83
N PHE A 180 1.41 -116.95 8.90
CA PHE A 180 2.05 -115.63 9.03
C PHE A 180 1.40 -114.48 8.26
N THR A 181 0.77 -114.73 7.11
CA THR A 181 0.42 -113.67 6.15
C THR A 181 -0.71 -112.73 6.63
N SER A 182 -1.65 -113.25 7.43
CA SER A 182 -2.90 -112.54 7.77
C SER A 182 -2.85 -111.74 9.08
N ALA A 183 -1.88 -112.02 9.97
CA ALA A 183 -1.91 -111.55 11.35
C ALA A 183 -1.16 -110.21 11.59
N ILE A 184 -0.19 -109.86 10.74
CA ILE A 184 0.71 -108.72 10.97
C ILE A 184 0.18 -107.43 10.30
N ASN A 185 -0.48 -107.55 9.15
CA ASN A 185 -0.92 -106.40 8.35
C ASN A 185 -2.09 -105.59 8.97
N SER A 186 -2.70 -106.07 10.06
CA SER A 186 -3.90 -105.48 10.67
C SER A 186 -3.64 -104.65 11.93
N ILE A 187 -2.44 -104.67 12.50
CA ILE A 187 -2.18 -104.14 13.86
C ILE A 187 -1.48 -102.77 13.88
N ASN A 188 -0.67 -102.42 12.86
CA ASN A 188 0.07 -101.15 12.80
C ASN A 188 -0.63 -100.09 11.90
N GLY A 189 -1.94 -99.91 12.05
CA GLY A 189 -2.78 -99.11 11.13
C GLY A 189 -2.68 -97.58 11.29
N LEU A 190 -2.23 -96.90 10.23
CA LEU A 190 -2.29 -95.44 10.05
C LEU A 190 -2.88 -95.09 8.66
N THR A 191 -4.16 -94.67 8.56
CA THR A 191 -4.72 -94.03 7.33
C THR A 191 -6.00 -93.20 7.57
N GLY A 192 -5.86 -91.97 8.10
CA GLY A 192 -6.77 -90.80 7.91
C GLY A 192 -8.28 -90.94 8.24
N PRO A 193 -9.13 -89.97 7.82
CA PRO A 193 -8.84 -88.53 7.79
C PRO A 193 -10.00 -87.67 8.37
N ASN A 194 -9.69 -86.69 9.24
CA ASN A 194 -10.46 -85.44 9.40
C ASN A 194 -9.81 -84.49 10.43
N GLN A 195 -9.65 -83.22 10.07
CA GLN A 195 -9.65 -82.09 11.02
C GLN A 195 -10.64 -81.05 10.48
N THR A 196 -11.51 -80.54 11.33
CA THR A 196 -12.63 -79.68 10.91
C THR A 196 -12.62 -78.37 11.69
N LEU A 197 -12.52 -77.26 10.96
CA LEU A 197 -12.73 -75.90 11.45
C LEU A 197 -13.71 -75.21 10.50
N SER A 198 -14.74 -74.55 11.03
CA SER A 198 -15.81 -73.94 10.23
C SER A 198 -16.04 -72.48 10.60
N THR A 199 -16.22 -71.63 9.59
CA THR A 199 -16.69 -70.25 9.71
C THR A 199 -18.12 -70.15 9.19
N ALA A 200 -18.95 -69.31 9.81
CA ALA A 200 -20.36 -69.22 9.47
C ALA A 200 -20.61 -68.50 8.13
N GLY A 201 -20.98 -69.25 7.09
CA GLY A 201 -21.88 -68.77 6.03
C GLY A 201 -21.30 -67.89 4.91
N GLY A 202 -19.99 -67.88 4.65
CA GLY A 202 -19.40 -67.12 3.54
C GLY A 202 -18.23 -67.85 2.86
N THR A 203 -18.10 -67.67 1.54
CA THR A 203 -17.07 -68.28 0.67
C THR A 203 -15.67 -67.67 0.81
N ASP A 204 -15.55 -66.56 1.53
CA ASP A 204 -14.47 -65.59 1.32
C ASP A 204 -13.25 -65.83 2.24
N TYR A 205 -13.31 -66.88 3.07
CA TYR A 205 -12.19 -67.46 3.81
C TYR A 205 -12.02 -68.93 3.39
N ALA A 206 -10.95 -69.22 2.66
CA ALA A 206 -10.70 -70.56 2.14
C ALA A 206 -9.35 -71.09 2.62
N PHE A 207 -9.35 -72.27 3.24
CA PHE A 207 -8.14 -73.07 3.45
C PHE A 207 -7.95 -74.00 2.25
N ASN A 208 -6.82 -73.89 1.56
CA ASN A 208 -6.40 -74.89 0.58
C ASN A 208 -5.23 -75.70 1.16
N SER A 209 -5.28 -77.02 1.02
CA SER A 209 -4.34 -77.95 1.65
C SER A 209 -3.85 -78.96 0.61
N THR A 210 -2.56 -78.97 0.34
CA THR A 210 -1.95 -79.81 -0.71
C THR A 210 -0.65 -80.41 -0.20
N GLY A 211 -0.65 -81.73 0.04
CA GLY A 211 0.46 -82.40 0.72
C GLY A 211 0.54 -81.97 2.18
N ASN A 212 1.70 -81.47 2.60
CA ASN A 212 2.01 -81.17 4.01
C ASN A 212 1.82 -79.68 4.38
N ASP A 213 1.26 -78.85 3.48
CA ASP A 213 1.09 -77.41 3.69
C ASP A 213 -0.40 -77.01 3.74
N HIS A 214 -0.74 -76.08 4.63
CA HIS A 214 -2.10 -75.63 4.95
C HIS A 214 -2.19 -74.11 4.82
N LYS A 215 -2.72 -73.63 3.69
CA LYS A 215 -2.71 -72.20 3.37
C LYS A 215 -4.09 -71.56 3.52
N LEU A 216 -4.24 -70.70 4.52
CA LEU A 216 -5.36 -69.77 4.63
C LEU A 216 -5.24 -68.69 3.54
N THR A 217 -6.30 -68.52 2.76
CA THR A 217 -6.47 -67.41 1.83
C THR A 217 -7.57 -66.49 2.36
N ILE A 218 -7.20 -65.24 2.67
CA ILE A 218 -8.12 -64.14 2.97
C ILE A 218 -8.27 -63.30 1.71
N ALA A 219 -9.50 -63.05 1.27
CA ALA A 219 -9.73 -62.18 0.13
C ALA A 219 -9.26 -60.73 0.42
N THR A 220 -8.47 -60.16 -0.49
CA THR A 220 -8.23 -58.71 -0.49
C THR A 220 -9.56 -58.02 -0.83
N GLN A 221 -10.06 -57.19 0.09
CA GLN A 221 -11.32 -56.49 -0.11
C GLN A 221 -11.16 -55.44 -1.23
N ASP A 222 -12.02 -55.54 -2.24
CA ASP A 222 -12.02 -54.77 -3.48
C ASP A 222 -13.30 -53.90 -3.64
N GLY A 223 -14.14 -53.87 -2.62
CA GLY A 223 -15.44 -53.20 -2.63
C GLY A 223 -16.58 -54.05 -3.18
N THR A 224 -16.32 -55.27 -3.66
CA THR A 224 -17.34 -56.23 -4.11
C THR A 224 -17.56 -57.38 -3.14
N LYS A 225 -16.62 -57.64 -2.22
CA LYS A 225 -16.73 -58.74 -1.23
C LYS A 225 -17.51 -58.30 0.00
N THR A 226 -18.18 -59.22 0.67
CA THR A 226 -18.91 -58.91 1.92
C THR A 226 -17.93 -58.70 3.08
N VAL A 227 -16.84 -59.47 3.11
CA VAL A 227 -15.79 -59.43 4.14
C VAL A 227 -14.39 -59.65 3.53
N GLY A 228 -13.37 -59.21 4.27
CA GLY A 228 -11.95 -59.48 4.05
C GLY A 228 -11.18 -59.07 5.30
N LEU A 229 -9.96 -58.55 5.17
CA LEU A 229 -9.23 -57.92 6.30
C LEU A 229 -9.97 -56.72 6.93
N LEU A 230 -10.96 -56.16 6.23
CA LEU A 230 -11.91 -55.16 6.71
C LEU A 230 -13.33 -55.60 6.33
N SER A 231 -14.34 -55.13 7.06
CA SER A 231 -15.73 -55.28 6.61
C SER A 231 -15.97 -54.45 5.34
N LYS A 232 -16.99 -54.79 4.54
CA LYS A 232 -17.41 -53.96 3.39
C LYS A 232 -17.71 -52.51 3.80
N ALA A 233 -18.29 -52.28 4.98
CA ALA A 233 -18.59 -50.94 5.48
C ALA A 233 -17.32 -50.15 5.89
N ASP A 234 -16.34 -50.82 6.49
CA ASP A 234 -15.07 -50.19 6.87
C ASP A 234 -14.17 -49.96 5.65
N TRP A 235 -14.23 -50.83 4.64
CA TRP A 235 -13.61 -50.59 3.35
C TRP A 235 -14.27 -49.44 2.60
N ASP A 236 -15.61 -49.36 2.56
CA ASP A 236 -16.31 -48.22 1.94
C ASP A 236 -16.00 -46.91 2.66
N ARG A 237 -15.71 -46.95 3.96
CA ARG A 237 -15.23 -45.81 4.75
C ARG A 237 -13.77 -45.47 4.40
N LEU A 238 -12.91 -46.47 4.26
CA LEU A 238 -11.49 -46.29 3.97
C LEU A 238 -11.23 -45.86 2.52
N ASP A 239 -11.93 -46.41 1.53
CA ASP A 239 -11.90 -45.97 0.13
C ASP A 239 -12.32 -44.49 0.01
N LYS A 240 -13.46 -44.13 0.61
CA LYS A 240 -13.95 -42.74 0.60
C LYS A 240 -13.05 -41.78 1.40
N ALA A 241 -12.27 -42.28 2.35
CA ALA A 241 -11.23 -41.51 3.04
C ALA A 241 -9.89 -41.47 2.29
N ALA A 242 -9.61 -42.45 1.42
CA ALA A 242 -8.44 -42.51 0.54
C ALA A 242 -8.62 -41.65 -0.73
N LYS A 243 -9.87 -41.34 -1.11
CA LYS A 243 -10.17 -40.25 -2.04
C LYS A 243 -9.70 -38.93 -1.45
N ALA A 244 -8.53 -38.46 -1.90
CA ALA A 244 -7.94 -37.21 -1.46
C ALA A 244 -8.92 -36.04 -1.62
N LEU A 245 -9.02 -35.19 -0.59
CA LEU A 245 -9.85 -33.99 -0.63
C LEU A 245 -9.32 -33.06 -1.73
N VAL A 246 -10.09 -32.90 -2.80
CA VAL A 246 -9.72 -32.05 -3.93
C VAL A 246 -10.03 -30.59 -3.58
N ILE A 247 -9.19 -29.65 -4.01
CA ILE A 247 -9.52 -28.22 -3.92
C ILE A 247 -10.35 -27.87 -5.16
N GLY A 248 -11.59 -27.43 -4.95
CA GLY A 248 -12.48 -27.01 -6.02
C GLY A 248 -12.11 -25.64 -6.61
N THR A 249 -12.73 -25.32 -7.74
CA THR A 249 -12.71 -23.95 -8.28
C THR A 249 -13.37 -22.98 -7.29
N PHE A 250 -12.85 -21.75 -7.22
CA PHE A 250 -13.47 -20.69 -6.44
C PHE A 250 -14.94 -20.46 -6.85
N ASN A 251 -15.84 -20.34 -5.86
CA ASN A 251 -17.27 -20.21 -6.08
C ASN A 251 -17.72 -18.74 -5.89
N PRO A 252 -18.22 -18.06 -6.94
CA PRO A 252 -18.68 -16.67 -6.84
C PRO A 252 -19.99 -16.52 -6.07
N THR A 253 -20.75 -17.60 -5.83
CA THR A 253 -21.93 -17.58 -4.97
C THR A 253 -21.51 -17.71 -3.50
N SER A 254 -21.90 -16.76 -2.68
CA SER A 254 -21.64 -16.73 -1.23
C SER A 254 -22.40 -17.81 -0.46
N THR A 255 -21.90 -18.16 0.74
CA THR A 255 -22.58 -19.03 1.70
C THR A 255 -22.26 -18.61 3.13
N GLY A 256 -23.18 -18.84 4.08
CA GLY A 256 -23.01 -18.43 5.48
C GLY A 256 -21.81 -19.05 6.23
N SER A 257 -21.13 -20.03 5.64
CA SER A 257 -19.91 -20.64 6.17
C SER A 257 -18.63 -20.21 5.44
N GLY A 258 -18.72 -19.56 4.26
CA GLY A 258 -17.59 -19.15 3.42
C GLY A 258 -16.76 -20.29 2.79
N LEU A 259 -16.84 -21.49 3.36
CA LEU A 259 -16.31 -22.75 2.87
C LEU A 259 -17.44 -23.78 2.79
N SER A 260 -17.42 -24.66 1.79
CA SER A 260 -18.27 -25.85 1.75
C SER A 260 -17.51 -27.06 1.23
N ILE A 261 -17.94 -28.26 1.62
CA ILE A 261 -17.48 -29.52 1.00
C ILE A 261 -18.67 -30.09 0.24
N SER A 262 -18.49 -30.31 -1.05
CA SER A 262 -19.50 -30.88 -1.96
C SER A 262 -18.92 -32.08 -2.71
N PRO A 263 -19.73 -33.09 -3.10
CA PRO A 263 -19.29 -34.12 -4.04
C PRO A 263 -19.28 -33.58 -5.47
N ASP A 264 -18.30 -33.99 -6.27
CA ASP A 264 -18.34 -33.82 -7.73
C ASP A 264 -19.34 -34.80 -8.40
N ALA A 265 -19.45 -34.73 -9.73
CA ALA A 265 -20.32 -35.62 -10.51
C ALA A 265 -19.93 -37.12 -10.46
N LEU A 266 -18.79 -37.46 -9.84
CA LEU A 266 -18.28 -38.82 -9.63
C LEU A 266 -18.28 -39.22 -8.14
N GLY A 267 -18.83 -38.37 -7.25
CA GLY A 267 -18.89 -38.60 -5.81
C GLY A 267 -17.59 -38.34 -5.06
N THR A 268 -16.64 -37.60 -5.63
CA THR A 268 -15.38 -37.18 -4.98
C THR A 268 -15.63 -35.91 -4.16
N PRO A 269 -15.32 -35.87 -2.85
CA PRO A 269 -15.49 -34.66 -2.05
C PRO A 269 -14.43 -33.61 -2.43
N TYR A 270 -14.89 -32.39 -2.72
CA TYR A 270 -14.05 -31.23 -2.96
C TYR A 270 -14.40 -30.06 -2.03
N LEU A 271 -13.37 -29.35 -1.57
CA LEU A 271 -13.48 -28.15 -0.74
C LEU A 271 -13.60 -26.91 -1.63
N SER A 272 -14.68 -26.15 -1.47
CA SER A 272 -14.94 -24.88 -2.17
C SER A 272 -14.71 -23.69 -1.25
N LEU A 273 -14.02 -22.68 -1.75
CA LEU A 273 -13.96 -21.34 -1.16
C LEU A 273 -14.97 -20.43 -1.87
N HIS A 274 -15.81 -19.74 -1.10
CA HIS A 274 -16.88 -18.89 -1.60
C HIS A 274 -16.51 -17.41 -1.53
N ALA A 275 -17.16 -16.58 -2.34
CA ALA A 275 -17.12 -15.13 -2.20
C ALA A 275 -17.77 -14.66 -0.88
N ALA A 276 -17.17 -13.67 -0.24
CA ALA A 276 -17.85 -12.90 0.82
C ALA A 276 -18.94 -11.99 0.23
N ASP A 277 -19.93 -11.60 1.04
CA ASP A 277 -20.85 -10.52 0.71
C ASP A 277 -21.12 -9.59 1.92
N GLU A 278 -22.26 -8.89 1.92
CA GLU A 278 -22.67 -7.98 3.00
C GLU A 278 -23.10 -8.71 4.30
N THR A 279 -23.41 -10.00 4.20
CA THR A 279 -23.94 -10.84 5.28
C THR A 279 -23.15 -12.14 5.51
N ASN A 280 -22.48 -12.64 4.48
CA ASN A 280 -21.81 -13.95 4.47
C ASN A 280 -20.28 -13.82 4.48
N PRO A 281 -19.56 -14.65 5.26
CA PRO A 281 -18.10 -14.74 5.19
C PRO A 281 -17.64 -15.41 3.89
N GLY A 282 -16.39 -15.20 3.52
CA GLY A 282 -15.77 -15.75 2.31
C GLY A 282 -14.49 -15.01 1.95
N ALA A 283 -13.99 -15.20 0.74
CA ALA A 283 -12.83 -14.48 0.22
C ALA A 283 -13.19 -13.32 -0.70
N LEU A 284 -12.20 -12.46 -0.94
CA LEU A 284 -12.25 -11.36 -1.90
C LEU A 284 -12.13 -11.87 -3.34
N THR A 285 -12.79 -11.17 -4.26
CA THR A 285 -12.79 -11.45 -5.71
C THR A 285 -12.11 -10.33 -6.50
N ALA A 286 -11.85 -10.56 -7.79
CA ALA A 286 -11.42 -9.52 -8.73
C ALA A 286 -12.61 -8.76 -9.38
N THR A 287 -13.84 -9.03 -8.93
CA THR A 287 -15.07 -8.38 -9.39
C THR A 287 -15.60 -7.40 -8.34
N ALA A 288 -16.58 -6.57 -8.69
CA ALA A 288 -17.28 -5.74 -7.71
C ALA A 288 -17.93 -6.61 -6.62
N GLN A 289 -17.75 -6.23 -5.35
CA GLN A 289 -18.12 -7.06 -4.19
C GLN A 289 -18.43 -6.17 -2.97
N ASN A 290 -19.58 -6.38 -2.33
CA ASN A 290 -19.90 -5.80 -1.03
C ASN A 290 -19.22 -6.60 0.09
N ILE A 291 -18.79 -5.96 1.17
CA ILE A 291 -18.20 -6.66 2.32
C ILE A 291 -18.70 -6.04 3.63
N GLY A 292 -19.65 -6.70 4.29
CA GLY A 292 -20.42 -6.09 5.38
C GLY A 292 -19.76 -6.15 6.76
N GLY A 293 -20.22 -5.28 7.67
CA GLY A 293 -19.68 -5.15 9.02
C GLY A 293 -18.31 -4.44 9.08
N ASN A 294 -17.96 -3.92 10.26
CA ASN A 294 -16.77 -3.08 10.46
C ASN A 294 -15.48 -3.80 10.06
N LYS A 295 -14.66 -3.17 9.20
CA LYS A 295 -13.35 -3.68 8.79
C LYS A 295 -12.22 -2.84 9.38
N THR A 296 -11.15 -3.50 9.82
CA THR A 296 -9.99 -2.85 10.43
C THR A 296 -8.72 -3.19 9.64
N PHE A 297 -8.21 -2.22 8.90
CA PHE A 297 -6.94 -2.34 8.18
C PHE A 297 -5.82 -1.72 9.02
N LYS A 298 -4.72 -2.46 9.25
CA LYS A 298 -3.59 -2.01 10.07
C LYS A 298 -2.49 -1.27 9.29
N GLY A 299 -2.56 -1.30 7.96
CA GLY A 299 -1.67 -0.57 7.06
C GLY A 299 -2.48 0.34 6.12
N SER A 300 -1.77 1.04 5.23
CA SER A 300 -2.39 1.93 4.24
C SER A 300 -3.35 1.19 3.32
N ILE A 301 -4.43 1.87 2.93
CA ILE A 301 -5.34 1.46 1.86
C ILE A 301 -5.05 2.36 0.66
N THR A 302 -4.87 1.78 -0.52
CA THR A 302 -4.72 2.51 -1.79
C THR A 302 -6.02 2.39 -2.59
N VAL A 303 -6.52 3.50 -3.13
CA VAL A 303 -7.74 3.54 -3.94
C VAL A 303 -7.45 4.38 -5.18
N GLU A 304 -7.29 3.73 -6.33
CA GLU A 304 -6.73 4.37 -7.54
C GLU A 304 -7.80 5.03 -8.42
N ASN A 305 -9.02 4.49 -8.46
CA ASN A 305 -10.10 4.94 -9.36
C ASN A 305 -11.24 5.67 -8.63
N GLY A 306 -10.88 6.47 -7.62
CA GLY A 306 -11.83 7.19 -6.75
C GLY A 306 -12.49 6.31 -5.68
N GLY A 307 -12.98 6.94 -4.61
CA GLY A 307 -13.66 6.26 -3.51
C GLY A 307 -14.67 7.16 -2.80
N THR A 308 -15.85 6.61 -2.50
CA THR A 308 -16.97 7.35 -1.88
C THR A 308 -17.15 6.93 -0.43
N ILE A 309 -17.28 7.89 0.48
CA ILE A 309 -17.52 7.65 1.92
C ILE A 309 -18.85 8.30 2.32
N SER A 310 -19.94 7.54 2.21
CA SER A 310 -21.32 8.05 2.32
C SER A 310 -21.72 8.54 3.71
N SER A 311 -21.08 8.04 4.77
CA SER A 311 -21.46 8.29 6.18
C SER A 311 -20.46 9.16 6.94
N GLY A 312 -19.57 9.87 6.23
CA GLY A 312 -18.53 10.71 6.81
C GLY A 312 -17.22 9.96 7.13
N LEU A 313 -16.15 10.72 7.35
CA LEU A 313 -14.79 10.23 7.61
C LEU A 313 -14.21 10.94 8.83
N THR A 314 -13.73 10.17 9.80
CA THR A 314 -12.93 10.67 10.93
C THR A 314 -11.46 10.39 10.67
N VAL A 315 -10.60 11.42 10.72
CA VAL A 315 -9.15 11.28 10.58
C VAL A 315 -8.48 11.79 11.86
N ASN A 316 -7.82 10.89 12.60
CA ASN A 316 -7.13 11.23 13.85
C ASN A 316 -5.70 11.76 13.62
N GLY A 317 -5.17 11.61 12.40
CA GLY A 317 -3.86 12.11 11.99
C GLY A 317 -3.96 13.26 10.99
N THR A 318 -2.85 13.58 10.33
CA THR A 318 -2.83 14.54 9.23
C THR A 318 -3.45 13.95 7.95
N SER A 319 -4.04 14.81 7.12
CA SER A 319 -4.47 14.48 5.76
C SER A 319 -3.81 15.44 4.77
N SER A 320 -3.47 14.97 3.58
CA SER A 320 -2.94 15.80 2.48
C SER A 320 -3.74 15.51 1.22
N LEU A 321 -4.56 16.48 0.82
CA LEU A 321 -5.09 16.56 -0.54
C LEU A 321 -4.02 17.23 -1.41
N LYS A 322 -3.91 16.83 -2.68
CA LYS A 322 -2.95 17.38 -3.65
C LYS A 322 -3.58 18.36 -4.62
N ASP A 323 -4.85 18.11 -4.93
CA ASP A 323 -5.71 18.89 -5.82
C ASP A 323 -6.85 19.54 -5.02
N ASP A 324 -7.87 20.06 -5.70
CA ASP A 324 -8.96 20.85 -5.09
C ASP A 324 -9.79 20.09 -4.04
N ALA A 325 -10.09 20.79 -2.94
CA ALA A 325 -10.90 20.31 -1.83
C ALA A 325 -12.30 20.99 -1.83
N VAL A 326 -13.31 20.32 -2.36
CA VAL A 326 -14.67 20.89 -2.47
C VAL A 326 -15.53 20.57 -1.24
N ILE A 327 -15.91 21.59 -0.48
CA ILE A 327 -16.79 21.47 0.70
C ILE A 327 -18.19 22.01 0.35
N GLY A 328 -19.13 21.11 0.02
CA GLY A 328 -20.50 21.47 -0.40
C GLY A 328 -21.45 21.99 0.68
N LYS A 329 -20.96 22.28 1.90
CA LYS A 329 -21.73 22.85 3.03
C LYS A 329 -20.85 23.84 3.82
N SER A 330 -20.54 23.56 5.08
CA SER A 330 -19.73 24.41 5.96
C SER A 330 -18.39 23.75 6.24
N LEU A 331 -17.31 24.52 6.15
CA LEU A 331 -16.02 24.15 6.75
C LEU A 331 -16.01 24.61 8.21
N GLN A 332 -15.67 23.72 9.13
CA GLN A 332 -15.41 24.04 10.54
C GLN A 332 -13.94 23.75 10.86
N VAL A 333 -13.28 24.67 11.56
CA VAL A 333 -11.87 24.56 11.95
C VAL A 333 -11.80 24.78 13.46
N GLY A 334 -11.30 23.78 14.20
CA GLY A 334 -11.35 23.78 15.67
C GLY A 334 -10.29 24.64 16.36
N THR A 335 -9.20 25.01 15.68
CA THR A 335 -8.07 25.76 16.25
C THR A 335 -7.55 26.84 15.30
N THR A 336 -6.82 26.45 14.25
CA THR A 336 -6.16 27.38 13.31
C THR A 336 -6.27 26.89 11.86
N THR A 337 -6.22 27.85 10.93
CA THR A 337 -6.13 27.58 9.48
C THR A 337 -5.03 28.47 8.89
N GLU A 338 -4.27 27.94 7.95
CA GLU A 338 -3.16 28.64 7.28
C GLU A 338 -3.41 28.63 5.77
N LEU A 339 -3.69 29.81 5.19
CA LEU A 339 -4.07 29.95 3.78
C LEU A 339 -2.97 30.71 3.01
N LYS A 340 -2.05 29.95 2.39
CA LYS A 340 -0.86 30.50 1.69
C LYS A 340 -1.12 31.05 0.29
N GLY A 341 -2.30 30.78 -0.26
CA GLY A 341 -2.74 31.26 -1.57
C GLY A 341 -3.73 32.42 -1.47
N LYS A 342 -4.16 32.94 -2.63
CA LYS A 342 -5.21 33.96 -2.71
C LYS A 342 -6.54 33.40 -2.19
N VAL A 343 -7.02 33.91 -1.06
CA VAL A 343 -8.40 33.69 -0.60
C VAL A 343 -9.36 34.53 -1.45
N THR A 344 -10.42 33.92 -1.95
CA THR A 344 -11.50 34.62 -2.66
C THR A 344 -12.83 34.24 -2.00
N LEU A 345 -13.55 35.25 -1.49
CA LEU A 345 -14.85 35.06 -0.82
C LEU A 345 -15.97 35.43 -1.79
N GLY A 346 -16.78 34.47 -2.22
CA GLY A 346 -17.87 34.69 -3.18
C GLY A 346 -19.02 35.52 -2.61
N SER A 347 -19.21 35.47 -1.29
CA SER A 347 -20.10 36.35 -0.52
C SER A 347 -19.56 36.50 0.90
N VAL A 348 -19.77 37.68 1.48
CA VAL A 348 -19.48 37.98 2.89
C VAL A 348 -20.76 38.56 3.49
N ALA A 349 -21.08 38.20 4.73
CA ALA A 349 -22.22 38.77 5.43
C ALA A 349 -22.01 40.28 5.63
N THR A 350 -23.03 41.09 5.31
CA THR A 350 -23.00 42.53 5.53
C THR A 350 -22.97 42.82 7.04
N GLY A 351 -22.00 43.64 7.47
CA GLY A 351 -22.03 44.23 8.81
C GLY A 351 -23.19 45.23 8.95
N THR A 352 -23.53 45.54 10.19
CA THR A 352 -24.40 46.68 10.54
C THR A 352 -23.55 47.94 10.74
N ASP A 353 -24.16 49.11 10.71
CA ASP A 353 -23.48 50.40 10.92
C ASP A 353 -22.81 50.54 12.32
N ALA A 354 -23.16 49.65 13.26
CA ALA A 354 -22.56 49.56 14.59
C ALA A 354 -21.30 48.67 14.64
N ASN A 355 -20.93 47.96 13.56
CA ASN A 355 -19.78 47.07 13.54
C ASN A 355 -18.47 47.83 13.33
N THR A 356 -17.85 48.29 14.42
CA THR A 356 -16.45 48.80 14.41
C THR A 356 -15.37 47.70 14.38
N ASP A 357 -15.80 46.45 14.25
CA ASP A 357 -14.96 45.26 14.09
C ASP A 357 -14.38 45.17 12.68
N VAL A 358 -13.06 45.37 12.54
CA VAL A 358 -12.36 45.21 11.26
C VAL A 358 -11.40 44.02 11.29
N LEU A 359 -11.13 43.44 10.12
CA LEU A 359 -10.07 42.46 9.94
C LEU A 359 -8.78 43.19 9.57
N MET A 360 -7.69 42.91 10.29
CA MET A 360 -6.35 43.46 10.03
C MET A 360 -5.34 42.32 9.87
N LEU A 361 -4.20 42.62 9.26
CA LEU A 361 -3.03 41.73 9.33
C LEU A 361 -2.28 41.99 10.63
N GLY A 362 -2.05 40.94 11.42
CA GLY A 362 -1.19 40.96 12.60
C GLY A 362 0.29 40.83 12.23
N THR A 363 1.17 40.98 13.23
CA THR A 363 2.63 41.02 13.00
C THR A 363 3.25 39.67 12.66
N GLY A 364 2.52 38.55 12.83
CA GLY A 364 2.89 37.23 12.34
C GLY A 364 2.30 36.87 10.97
N GLY A 365 1.55 37.78 10.33
CA GLY A 365 0.81 37.51 9.08
C GLY A 365 -0.56 36.86 9.29
N GLU A 366 -1.01 36.74 10.54
CA GLU A 366 -2.33 36.23 10.90
C GLU A 366 -3.43 37.27 10.66
N VAL A 367 -4.67 36.83 10.37
CA VAL A 367 -5.81 37.75 10.26
C VAL A 367 -6.41 37.98 11.64
N ILE A 368 -6.14 39.14 12.24
CA ILE A 368 -6.72 39.53 13.53
C ILE A 368 -8.06 40.24 13.34
N LYS A 369 -9.06 39.87 14.12
CA LYS A 369 -10.29 40.66 14.29
C LYS A 369 -10.01 41.73 15.35
N LYS A 370 -10.12 43.00 15.01
CA LYS A 370 -9.91 44.12 15.93
C LYS A 370 -11.14 45.02 15.97
N THR A 371 -11.80 45.08 17.12
CA THR A 371 -12.76 46.13 17.44
C THR A 371 -11.99 47.44 17.55
N LEU A 372 -12.25 48.37 16.63
CA LEU A 372 -11.78 49.74 16.76
C LEU A 372 -12.75 50.54 17.64
N PRO A 373 -12.28 51.54 18.39
CA PRO A 373 -13.19 52.51 19.00
C PRO A 373 -13.89 53.33 17.91
N THR A 374 -15.06 53.87 18.19
CA THR A 374 -15.72 54.84 17.29
C THR A 374 -14.82 56.04 16.98
N ALA A 375 -13.96 56.44 17.93
CA ALA A 375 -12.91 57.44 17.75
C ALA A 375 -11.90 57.14 16.61
N ALA A 376 -11.80 55.91 16.11
CA ALA A 376 -10.97 55.58 14.95
C ALA A 376 -11.59 55.99 13.60
N PHE A 377 -12.89 56.31 13.57
CA PHE A 377 -13.63 56.68 12.37
C PHE A 377 -14.12 58.12 12.52
N ARG A 378 -13.58 59.05 11.71
CA ARG A 378 -13.92 60.47 11.80
C ARG A 378 -15.17 60.79 11.00
N THR A 379 -16.11 61.53 11.58
CA THR A 379 -17.31 62.00 10.88
C THR A 379 -16.96 63.22 10.02
N PHE A 380 -17.35 63.21 8.74
CA PHE A 380 -17.11 64.34 7.84
C PHE A 380 -18.27 65.34 7.91
N ALA A 381 -17.94 66.64 7.96
CA ALA A 381 -18.92 67.72 8.15
C ALA A 381 -18.62 68.96 7.28
N ASN A 382 -19.56 69.91 7.25
CA ASN A 382 -19.45 71.18 6.52
C ASN A 382 -19.58 72.37 7.46
N GLY A 383 -18.79 73.42 7.22
CA GLY A 383 -18.81 74.67 7.98
C GLY A 383 -18.54 75.90 7.11
N THR A 384 -18.57 77.10 7.69
CA THR A 384 -18.43 78.39 6.96
C THR A 384 -17.43 79.36 7.58
N ASP A 385 -16.81 79.01 8.70
CA ASP A 385 -15.89 79.89 9.42
C ASP A 385 -14.56 80.13 8.68
N GLY A 386 -13.80 81.14 9.12
CA GLY A 386 -12.46 81.47 8.61
C GLY A 386 -12.45 82.45 7.42
N PRO A 387 -11.26 82.88 6.97
CA PRO A 387 -11.09 83.84 5.87
C PRO A 387 -10.89 83.19 4.49
N ASP A 388 -10.62 81.88 4.44
CA ASP A 388 -10.44 81.08 3.23
C ASP A 388 -10.83 79.60 3.50
N VAL A 389 -10.91 78.79 2.43
CA VAL A 389 -11.27 77.36 2.49
C VAL A 389 -10.22 76.57 3.26
N HIS A 390 -10.65 75.84 4.29
CA HIS A 390 -9.76 75.03 5.13
C HIS A 390 -10.49 73.83 5.75
N TYR A 391 -9.71 72.91 6.32
CA TYR A 391 -10.23 71.84 7.18
C TYR A 391 -10.01 72.19 8.64
N ALA A 392 -11.01 71.94 9.48
CA ALA A 392 -10.90 71.97 10.93
C ALA A 392 -11.04 70.54 11.49
N GLU A 393 -10.17 70.19 12.43
CA GLU A 393 -10.27 68.92 13.15
C GLU A 393 -10.77 69.16 14.58
N ASP A 394 -11.95 68.65 14.91
CA ASP A 394 -12.38 68.52 16.30
C ASP A 394 -11.98 67.13 16.82
N ALA A 395 -11.03 67.10 17.75
CA ALA A 395 -10.57 65.86 18.39
C ALA A 395 -11.53 65.36 19.50
N ALA A 396 -12.40 66.22 20.04
CA ALA A 396 -13.37 65.87 21.07
C ALA A 396 -14.69 65.35 20.46
N ALA A 397 -15.18 65.95 19.37
CA ALA A 397 -16.31 65.46 18.58
C ALA A 397 -15.91 64.38 17.56
N ASN A 398 -14.61 64.19 17.33
CA ASN A 398 -14.01 63.36 16.27
C ASN A 398 -14.53 63.69 14.85
N THR A 399 -14.65 64.97 14.53
CA THR A 399 -15.11 65.44 13.21
C THR A 399 -13.98 66.04 12.37
N LEU A 400 -14.07 65.84 11.06
CA LEU A 400 -13.30 66.58 10.05
C LEU A 400 -14.29 67.49 9.31
N THR A 401 -14.24 68.78 9.60
CA THR A 401 -15.14 69.76 8.99
C THR A 401 -14.44 70.47 7.85
N LEU A 402 -15.05 70.48 6.66
CA LEU A 402 -14.62 71.33 5.54
C LEU A 402 -15.31 72.69 5.67
N HIS A 403 -14.54 73.73 5.98
CA HIS A 403 -15.00 75.10 6.09
C HIS A 403 -14.86 75.83 4.75
N VAL A 404 -15.97 76.39 4.25
CA VAL A 404 -16.02 77.16 3.00
C VAL A 404 -16.70 78.51 3.25
N PRO A 405 -15.94 79.60 3.44
CA PRO A 405 -16.50 80.92 3.73
C PRO A 405 -17.38 81.48 2.60
N SER A 406 -18.34 82.32 2.98
CA SER A 406 -19.12 83.15 2.06
C SER A 406 -18.53 84.57 1.97
N ALA A 407 -18.68 85.22 0.82
CA ALA A 407 -18.15 86.57 0.60
C ALA A 407 -18.77 87.58 1.59
N SER A 408 -17.92 88.36 2.24
CA SER A 408 -18.28 89.26 3.35
C SER A 408 -17.41 90.52 3.36
N LEU A 409 -17.67 91.43 4.31
CA LEU A 409 -16.77 92.54 4.66
C LEU A 409 -15.51 92.05 5.40
N VAL A 410 -15.61 90.93 6.12
CA VAL A 410 -14.53 90.42 6.98
C VAL A 410 -13.62 89.47 6.20
N ALA A 411 -14.21 88.42 5.60
CA ALA A 411 -13.50 87.42 4.82
C ALA A 411 -12.84 88.03 3.56
N ASP A 412 -11.60 87.63 3.27
CA ASP A 412 -10.86 88.07 2.09
C ASP A 412 -11.28 87.31 0.82
N ARG A 413 -11.77 86.07 0.98
CA ARG A 413 -12.23 85.19 -0.08
C ARG A 413 -13.50 84.46 0.38
N GLY A 414 -14.38 84.09 -0.55
CA GLY A 414 -15.58 83.34 -0.22
C GLY A 414 -16.57 83.19 -1.37
N LEU A 415 -17.52 82.27 -1.21
CA LEU A 415 -18.56 81.98 -2.20
C LEU A 415 -19.57 83.12 -2.36
N VAL A 416 -20.21 83.17 -3.54
CA VAL A 416 -21.44 83.94 -3.76
C VAL A 416 -22.64 83.06 -3.41
N THR A 417 -23.58 83.64 -2.68
CA THR A 417 -24.75 82.98 -2.09
C THR A 417 -26.05 83.60 -2.61
N ASN A 418 -27.19 83.04 -2.21
CA ASN A 418 -28.53 83.56 -2.52
C ASN A 418 -29.11 84.49 -1.43
N ILE A 419 -28.33 84.84 -0.40
CA ILE A 419 -28.71 85.76 0.67
C ILE A 419 -28.08 87.15 0.47
N GLY A 420 -28.48 88.13 1.29
CA GLY A 420 -27.83 89.44 1.31
C GLY A 420 -26.37 89.31 1.74
N GLN A 421 -25.45 89.78 0.89
CA GLN A 421 -24.01 89.67 1.12
C GLN A 421 -23.26 90.91 0.59
N THR A 422 -22.03 91.10 1.09
CA THR A 422 -21.19 92.26 0.76
C THR A 422 -19.82 91.81 0.28
N PHE A 423 -19.23 92.55 -0.67
CA PHE A 423 -17.95 92.20 -1.28
C PHE A 423 -16.83 93.17 -0.84
N LYS A 424 -15.83 92.67 -0.12
CA LYS A 424 -14.63 93.43 0.31
C LYS A 424 -13.75 93.83 -0.88
N GLY A 425 -13.26 95.07 -0.89
CA GLY A 425 -12.29 95.59 -1.88
C GLY A 425 -12.83 95.83 -3.30
N ALA A 426 -12.03 96.45 -4.17
CA ALA A 426 -12.43 96.81 -5.53
C ALA A 426 -12.92 95.59 -6.35
N LYS A 427 -13.89 95.83 -7.24
CA LYS A 427 -14.44 94.84 -8.18
C LYS A 427 -14.38 95.38 -9.60
N LYS A 428 -14.07 94.49 -10.54
CA LYS A 428 -14.08 94.75 -11.98
C LYS A 428 -14.88 93.63 -12.64
N PHE A 429 -15.81 94.01 -13.49
CA PHE A 429 -16.50 93.12 -14.42
C PHE A 429 -15.92 93.43 -15.80
N ASN A 430 -15.57 92.41 -16.59
CA ASN A 430 -14.92 92.60 -17.89
C ASN A 430 -15.95 92.93 -18.98
N ASP A 431 -17.11 92.31 -18.86
CA ASP A 431 -18.21 92.29 -19.82
C ASP A 431 -19.49 92.84 -19.14
N ASP A 432 -20.67 92.42 -19.57
CA ASP A 432 -21.96 92.95 -19.09
C ASP A 432 -22.28 92.67 -17.61
N MET A 433 -22.94 93.64 -16.96
CA MET A 433 -23.54 93.49 -15.63
C MET A 433 -25.08 93.56 -15.71
N ALA A 434 -25.73 92.43 -15.95
CA ALA A 434 -27.19 92.33 -15.98
C ALA A 434 -27.79 92.25 -14.56
N VAL A 435 -28.67 93.19 -14.20
CA VAL A 435 -29.36 93.21 -12.89
C VAL A 435 -30.87 93.32 -13.09
N ARG A 436 -31.61 92.33 -12.57
CA ARG A 436 -33.06 92.15 -12.86
C ARG A 436 -33.98 93.19 -12.21
N THR A 437 -33.57 93.81 -11.11
CA THR A 437 -34.46 94.66 -10.30
C THR A 437 -33.92 96.08 -10.14
N LYS A 438 -32.84 96.28 -9.37
CA LYS A 438 -32.31 97.60 -9.04
C LYS A 438 -30.80 97.58 -8.80
N VAL A 439 -30.13 98.67 -9.18
CA VAL A 439 -28.72 98.98 -8.85
C VAL A 439 -28.68 100.32 -8.14
N ILE A 440 -27.94 100.39 -7.02
CA ILE A 440 -27.56 101.65 -6.37
C ILE A 440 -26.04 101.84 -6.42
N VAL A 441 -25.60 103.06 -6.70
CA VAL A 441 -24.19 103.44 -6.78
C VAL A 441 -23.96 104.69 -5.93
N GLY A 442 -22.94 104.68 -5.06
CA GLY A 442 -22.58 105.80 -4.19
C GLY A 442 -23.19 105.78 -2.79
N ASP A 443 -24.22 104.96 -2.54
CA ASP A 443 -24.88 104.81 -1.24
C ASP A 443 -24.90 103.34 -0.83
N THR A 444 -24.68 103.09 0.47
CA THR A 444 -24.55 101.77 1.09
C THR A 444 -25.59 101.52 2.19
N THR A 445 -26.53 102.45 2.40
CA THR A 445 -27.51 102.42 3.49
C THR A 445 -28.96 102.60 3.03
N ALA A 446 -29.21 103.35 1.95
CA ALA A 446 -30.56 103.48 1.40
C ALA A 446 -30.96 102.30 0.49
N THR A 447 -32.22 101.90 0.55
CA THR A 447 -32.81 101.00 -0.44
C THR A 447 -33.05 101.73 -1.77
N ALA A 448 -32.62 101.12 -2.86
CA ALA A 448 -32.87 101.66 -4.20
C ALA A 448 -34.38 101.81 -4.47
N ASN A 449 -34.81 103.00 -4.91
CA ASN A 449 -36.17 103.24 -5.38
C ASN A 449 -36.30 102.96 -6.89
N SER A 450 -35.28 103.29 -7.67
CA SER A 450 -35.24 103.19 -9.14
C SER A 450 -34.43 101.97 -9.62
N THR A 451 -34.61 101.56 -10.89
CA THR A 451 -33.85 100.45 -11.50
C THR A 451 -32.35 100.76 -11.60
N LEU A 452 -32.00 102.02 -11.88
CA LEU A 452 -30.66 102.58 -11.69
C LEU A 452 -30.79 103.81 -10.79
N GLN A 453 -30.04 103.86 -9.70
CA GLN A 453 -29.98 104.98 -8.78
C GLN A 453 -28.51 105.35 -8.53
N VAL A 454 -28.11 106.57 -8.90
CA VAL A 454 -26.79 107.11 -8.59
C VAL A 454 -26.92 108.16 -7.50
N ALA A 455 -26.45 107.84 -6.31
CA ALA A 455 -26.38 108.72 -5.14
C ALA A 455 -25.02 109.44 -5.14
N GLY A 456 -24.79 110.28 -6.15
CA GLY A 456 -23.51 110.94 -6.39
C GLY A 456 -23.43 111.58 -7.76
N SER A 457 -22.22 111.89 -8.21
CA SER A 457 -21.97 112.41 -9.56
C SER A 457 -21.96 111.29 -10.62
N MET A 458 -22.36 111.63 -11.83
CA MET A 458 -22.19 110.78 -13.02
C MET A 458 -21.17 111.43 -13.95
N SER A 459 -20.21 110.66 -14.44
CA SER A 459 -19.34 111.07 -15.55
C SER A 459 -19.88 110.49 -16.85
N LEU A 460 -20.03 111.34 -17.86
CA LEU A 460 -20.56 111.00 -19.18
C LEU A 460 -19.62 111.55 -20.25
N ASN A 461 -19.54 110.90 -21.41
CA ASN A 461 -18.59 111.30 -22.45
C ASN A 461 -18.96 112.64 -23.10
N ILE A 462 -17.96 113.51 -23.27
CA ILE A 462 -18.09 114.85 -23.86
C ILE A 462 -17.07 114.98 -25.00
N THR A 463 -17.56 115.22 -26.21
CA THR A 463 -16.78 115.32 -27.44
C THR A 463 -16.83 116.77 -27.96
N ASN A 464 -15.68 117.37 -28.24
CA ASN A 464 -15.56 118.72 -28.83
C ASN A 464 -15.27 118.62 -30.33
N GLN A 465 -15.93 119.45 -31.15
CA GLN A 465 -15.79 119.46 -32.61
C GLN A 465 -15.81 120.89 -33.19
N ASN A 466 -15.08 121.09 -34.28
CA ASN A 466 -14.95 122.36 -35.02
C ASN A 466 -15.16 122.20 -36.55
N ALA A 467 -15.65 121.02 -36.96
CA ALA A 467 -16.05 120.63 -38.31
C ALA A 467 -17.34 119.79 -38.21
N SER A 468 -18.02 119.54 -39.33
CA SER A 468 -19.22 118.69 -39.35
C SER A 468 -18.88 117.26 -38.91
N TYR A 469 -19.75 116.67 -38.10
CA TYR A 469 -19.46 115.46 -37.33
C TYR A 469 -20.59 114.42 -37.42
N VAL A 470 -20.25 113.14 -37.48
CA VAL A 470 -21.22 112.05 -37.33
C VAL A 470 -21.09 111.51 -35.91
N MET A 471 -22.21 111.44 -35.20
CA MET A 471 -22.29 110.89 -33.85
C MET A 471 -21.73 109.46 -33.78
N THR A 472 -21.11 109.10 -32.65
CA THR A 472 -20.68 107.73 -32.32
C THR A 472 -21.49 107.16 -31.16
N ASP A 473 -21.50 105.83 -31.00
CA ASP A 473 -22.15 105.18 -29.87
C ASP A 473 -21.52 105.49 -28.50
N ASN A 474 -20.36 106.16 -28.49
CA ASN A 474 -19.72 106.69 -27.28
C ASN A 474 -20.22 108.08 -26.88
N ASP A 475 -20.89 108.84 -27.76
CA ASP A 475 -21.23 110.24 -27.49
C ASP A 475 -22.44 110.41 -26.57
N ASN A 476 -22.30 111.23 -25.52
CA ASN A 476 -23.43 111.71 -24.74
C ASN A 476 -23.62 113.23 -24.87
N THR A 477 -22.53 114.01 -24.87
CA THR A 477 -22.57 115.45 -25.15
C THR A 477 -21.62 115.79 -26.29
N ILE A 478 -22.12 116.44 -27.34
CA ILE A 478 -21.36 116.91 -28.50
C ILE A 478 -21.36 118.45 -28.46
N LEU A 479 -20.16 119.04 -28.41
CA LEU A 479 -19.94 120.49 -28.34
C LEU A 479 -19.39 120.98 -29.68
N MET A 480 -20.19 121.76 -30.42
CA MET A 480 -19.93 122.18 -31.80
C MET A 480 -19.54 123.66 -31.88
N ASN A 481 -18.32 123.93 -32.34
CA ASN A 481 -17.83 125.29 -32.56
C ASN A 481 -17.95 125.69 -34.05
N CYS A 482 -18.96 126.48 -34.37
CA CYS A 482 -19.30 126.94 -35.73
C CYS A 482 -18.60 128.27 -36.09
N THR A 483 -17.45 128.59 -35.48
CA THR A 483 -16.67 129.80 -35.83
C THR A 483 -16.16 129.77 -37.28
N SER A 484 -15.91 128.57 -37.83
CA SER A 484 -15.43 128.33 -39.19
C SER A 484 -16.50 128.46 -40.29
N GLY A 485 -17.79 128.41 -39.94
CA GLY A 485 -18.91 128.44 -40.90
C GLY A 485 -20.12 127.65 -40.38
N ASN A 486 -21.09 127.38 -41.25
CA ASN A 486 -22.18 126.45 -40.93
C ASN A 486 -21.63 125.02 -40.77
N LEU A 487 -22.02 124.32 -39.70
CA LEU A 487 -21.63 122.94 -39.45
C LEU A 487 -22.85 122.04 -39.26
N THR A 488 -22.69 120.74 -39.48
CA THR A 488 -23.74 119.73 -39.31
C THR A 488 -23.32 118.66 -38.29
N VAL A 489 -24.21 118.27 -37.38
CA VAL A 489 -24.12 116.99 -36.67
C VAL A 489 -25.10 116.01 -37.30
N THR A 490 -24.60 114.93 -37.89
CA THR A 490 -25.43 113.79 -38.30
C THR A 490 -25.60 112.85 -37.11
N LEU A 491 -26.85 112.62 -36.72
CA LEU A 491 -27.21 111.65 -35.69
C LEU A 491 -26.95 110.21 -36.18
N LEU A 492 -26.82 109.27 -35.24
CA LEU A 492 -26.87 107.85 -35.57
C LEU A 492 -28.33 107.37 -35.75
N PRO A 493 -28.55 106.28 -36.50
CA PRO A 493 -29.89 105.72 -36.69
C PRO A 493 -30.61 105.49 -35.36
N ALA A 494 -31.87 105.93 -35.29
CA ALA A 494 -32.71 105.88 -34.10
C ALA A 494 -33.05 104.44 -33.69
N GLY A 495 -33.23 103.55 -34.67
CA GLY A 495 -33.68 102.16 -34.50
C GLY A 495 -32.97 101.37 -33.38
N PRO A 496 -31.65 101.15 -33.46
CA PRO A 496 -30.89 100.43 -32.42
C PRO A 496 -30.77 101.18 -31.07
N ARG A 497 -31.36 102.37 -30.94
CA ARG A 497 -31.01 103.37 -29.92
C ARG A 497 -32.22 103.89 -29.12
N LYS A 498 -33.33 103.14 -29.08
CA LYS A 498 -34.51 103.46 -28.27
C LYS A 498 -34.13 103.82 -26.82
N GLY A 499 -34.54 105.01 -26.37
CA GLY A 499 -34.23 105.57 -25.06
C GLY A 499 -32.89 106.28 -24.94
N ARG A 500 -31.98 106.20 -25.94
CA ARG A 500 -30.68 106.88 -25.93
C ARG A 500 -30.87 108.39 -25.90
N ILE A 501 -30.19 109.04 -24.95
CA ILE A 501 -30.15 110.50 -24.81
C ILE A 501 -28.80 111.02 -25.33
N VAL A 502 -28.84 112.10 -26.12
CA VAL A 502 -27.67 112.86 -26.58
C VAL A 502 -27.93 114.37 -26.44
N THR A 503 -26.94 115.14 -26.01
CA THR A 503 -27.00 116.60 -25.98
C THR A 503 -26.08 117.18 -27.05
N ILE A 504 -26.60 118.06 -27.90
CA ILE A 504 -25.84 118.78 -28.93
C ILE A 504 -25.90 120.27 -28.61
N LYS A 505 -24.73 120.90 -28.45
CA LYS A 505 -24.61 122.29 -28.03
C LYS A 505 -23.75 123.10 -29.00
N LYS A 506 -24.22 124.27 -29.40
CA LYS A 506 -23.41 125.26 -30.12
C LYS A 506 -22.54 126.03 -29.10
N ILE A 507 -21.23 126.08 -29.31
CA ILE A 507 -20.25 126.68 -28.37
C ILE A 507 -19.40 127.79 -29.02
N GLY A 508 -19.80 128.29 -30.19
CA GLY A 508 -19.10 129.35 -30.90
C GLY A 508 -19.59 129.47 -32.34
N GLY A 509 -19.35 130.62 -32.94
CA GLY A 509 -19.93 131.02 -34.22
C GLY A 509 -20.37 132.47 -34.20
N THR A 510 -21.44 132.74 -34.96
CA THR A 510 -22.28 133.94 -34.90
C THR A 510 -23.73 133.50 -35.15
N LEU A 511 -24.70 134.42 -35.12
CA LEU A 511 -26.08 134.14 -35.56
C LEU A 511 -26.17 133.75 -37.05
N THR A 512 -25.20 134.15 -37.88
CA THR A 512 -25.15 133.81 -39.31
C THR A 512 -24.63 132.38 -39.54
N ASN A 513 -23.73 131.91 -38.67
CA ASN A 513 -23.18 130.56 -38.77
C ASN A 513 -24.07 129.59 -37.98
N SER A 514 -24.92 128.83 -38.66
CA SER A 514 -25.85 127.88 -38.02
C SER A 514 -25.21 126.52 -37.75
N LEU A 515 -25.66 125.87 -36.68
CA LEU A 515 -25.46 124.45 -36.45
C LEU A 515 -26.70 123.69 -36.89
N GLN A 516 -26.58 122.88 -37.93
CA GLN A 516 -27.61 121.92 -38.32
C GLN A 516 -27.43 120.62 -37.53
N ILE A 517 -28.53 120.00 -37.11
CA ILE A 517 -28.59 118.63 -36.62
C ILE A 517 -29.44 117.86 -37.63
N LEU A 518 -28.95 116.75 -38.16
CA LEU A 518 -29.54 116.00 -39.26
C LEU A 518 -29.73 114.54 -38.85
N THR A 519 -30.84 113.90 -39.25
CA THR A 519 -31.03 112.46 -39.01
C THR A 519 -30.12 111.58 -39.87
N ALA A 520 -30.03 110.28 -39.57
CA ALA A 520 -29.20 109.36 -40.35
C ALA A 520 -29.83 108.97 -41.70
N SER A 521 -31.13 109.26 -41.88
CA SER A 521 -31.93 108.88 -43.04
C SER A 521 -33.12 109.81 -43.20
N ALA A 522 -33.53 110.13 -44.43
CA ALA A 522 -34.73 110.92 -44.70
C ALA A 522 -36.06 110.24 -44.30
N ALA A 523 -36.01 109.01 -43.78
CA ALA A 523 -37.15 108.30 -43.17
C ALA A 523 -37.14 108.35 -41.62
N GLU A 524 -36.15 109.01 -41.02
CA GLU A 524 -36.10 109.33 -39.59
C GLU A 524 -36.30 110.84 -39.38
N HIS A 525 -37.01 111.22 -38.34
CA HIS A 525 -37.33 112.61 -38.02
C HIS A 525 -36.67 113.14 -36.74
N ILE A 526 -36.50 114.47 -36.67
CA ILE A 526 -36.32 115.24 -35.44
C ILE A 526 -37.61 116.04 -35.24
N GLU A 527 -38.39 115.68 -34.22
CA GLU A 527 -39.81 116.07 -34.12
C GLU A 527 -40.59 115.71 -35.40
N ASP A 528 -40.99 116.69 -36.21
CA ASP A 528 -41.67 116.55 -37.51
C ASP A 528 -40.77 116.88 -38.72
N GLY A 529 -39.56 117.40 -38.49
CA GLY A 529 -38.56 117.69 -39.53
C GLY A 529 -37.60 116.51 -39.79
N THR A 530 -36.71 116.62 -40.79
CA THR A 530 -35.54 115.73 -40.93
C THR A 530 -34.25 116.37 -40.40
N ASP A 531 -34.29 117.67 -40.11
CA ASP A 531 -33.21 118.43 -39.48
C ASP A 531 -33.72 119.42 -38.42
N TYR A 532 -32.79 119.99 -37.66
CA TYR A 532 -33.04 121.04 -36.67
C TYR A 532 -31.87 122.02 -36.60
N PHE A 533 -32.13 123.33 -36.57
CA PHE A 533 -31.08 124.36 -36.58
C PHE A 533 -30.94 125.09 -35.24
N ILE A 534 -29.70 125.20 -34.77
CA ILE A 534 -29.29 126.07 -33.67
C ILE A 534 -28.52 127.27 -34.24
N TYR A 535 -29.12 128.46 -34.16
CA TYR A 535 -28.50 129.73 -34.59
C TYR A 535 -27.76 130.44 -33.46
N ASN A 536 -28.37 130.51 -32.27
CA ASN A 536 -27.77 131.18 -31.11
C ASN A 536 -26.54 130.41 -30.60
N ASP A 537 -25.45 131.12 -30.29
CA ASP A 537 -24.34 130.53 -29.58
C ASP A 537 -24.71 130.23 -28.12
N TRP A 538 -24.04 129.24 -27.54
CA TRP A 538 -24.19 128.76 -26.15
C TRP A 538 -25.53 128.07 -25.81
N THR A 539 -26.47 127.96 -26.74
CA THR A 539 -27.68 127.13 -26.60
C THR A 539 -27.45 125.69 -27.06
N PHE A 540 -28.34 124.80 -26.64
CA PHE A 540 -28.25 123.36 -26.89
C PHE A 540 -29.63 122.76 -27.13
N VAL A 541 -29.66 121.54 -27.63
CA VAL A 541 -30.81 120.64 -27.48
C VAL A 541 -30.35 119.32 -26.88
N THR A 542 -31.21 118.71 -26.07
CA THR A 542 -31.08 117.30 -25.68
C THR A 542 -32.13 116.52 -26.44
N LEU A 543 -31.68 115.58 -27.28
CA LEU A 543 -32.56 114.67 -28.01
C LEU A 543 -32.62 113.31 -27.32
N GLN A 544 -33.77 112.64 -27.42
CA GLN A 544 -33.95 111.24 -27.06
C GLN A 544 -34.59 110.46 -28.21
N SER A 545 -34.03 109.29 -28.54
CA SER A 545 -34.62 108.41 -29.55
C SER A 545 -35.77 107.58 -28.97
N ASP A 546 -36.85 107.39 -29.72
CA ASP A 546 -37.93 106.45 -29.38
C ASP A 546 -37.75 105.06 -30.03
N GLY A 547 -36.70 104.87 -30.84
CA GLY A 547 -36.50 103.66 -31.66
C GLY A 547 -36.99 103.79 -33.12
N ALA A 548 -37.45 104.96 -33.54
CA ALA A 548 -37.77 105.29 -34.94
C ALA A 548 -37.36 106.72 -35.31
N ASN A 549 -37.53 107.68 -34.39
CA ASN A 549 -37.24 109.10 -34.55
C ASN A 549 -36.49 109.65 -33.33
N TRP A 550 -36.13 110.93 -33.37
CA TRP A 550 -35.50 111.69 -32.28
C TRP A 550 -36.41 112.85 -31.82
N PHE A 551 -36.55 113.02 -30.51
CA PHE A 551 -37.39 114.06 -29.89
C PHE A 551 -36.57 114.99 -29.00
N ILE A 552 -36.80 116.30 -29.09
CA ILE A 552 -36.11 117.36 -28.34
C ILE A 552 -36.74 117.47 -26.94
N ILE A 553 -36.29 116.62 -26.03
CA ILE A 553 -36.75 116.58 -24.63
C ILE A 553 -36.26 117.77 -23.79
N ARG A 554 -35.30 118.56 -24.28
CA ARG A 554 -34.82 119.80 -23.63
C ARG A 554 -34.18 120.76 -24.64
N LYS A 555 -34.33 122.06 -24.40
CA LYS A 555 -33.66 123.18 -25.09
C LYS A 555 -33.53 124.38 -24.13
#